data_AF-A0AAD0WYQ0-F1
#
_entry.id   AF-A0AAD0WYQ0-F1
#
_cell.length_a   1.000
_cell.length_b   1.000
_cell.length_c   1.000
_cell.angle_alpha   90.00
_cell.angle_beta   90.00
_cell.angle_gamma   90.00
#
_symmetry.space_group_name_H-M   'P 1'
#
loop_
_entity.id
_entity.type
_entity.pdbx_description
1 polymer ?
#
loop_
_entity_poly.entity_id
_entity_poly.type
_entity_poly.pdbx_seq_one_letter_code
_entity_poly.pdbx_strand_id
1 'polypeptide(L)'
;MMKRYKKNWTFFGVFFLLLGGSYVLFKRDIFLYVCENENNAPACFLLSDLYHQDGLAAKSQKYLELSCQNKYEIACTKLNKAPKEALSSPIVK
;
A
#
# COMPACT_ATOMS: atom_id res chain seq x y z
N MET A 1 -37.35 -12.77 -23.44
CA MET A 1 -35.94 -12.69 -23.90
C MET A 1 -35.29 -11.42 -23.37
N MET A 2 -34.36 -11.51 -22.42
CA MET A 2 -33.54 -10.35 -22.07
C MET A 2 -32.69 -9.98 -23.28
N LYS A 3 -32.86 -8.74 -23.78
CA LYS A 3 -32.08 -8.22 -24.91
C LYS A 3 -30.58 -8.37 -24.59
N ARG A 4 -29.79 -8.92 -25.52
CA ARG A 4 -28.36 -9.28 -25.38
C ARG A 4 -27.50 -8.25 -24.63
N TYR A 5 -27.78 -6.94 -24.81
CA TYR A 5 -27.07 -5.87 -24.11
C TYR A 5 -27.21 -5.94 -22.58
N LYS A 6 -28.37 -6.33 -22.04
CA LYS A 6 -28.59 -6.44 -20.59
C LYS A 6 -27.73 -7.53 -19.97
N LYS A 7 -27.55 -8.67 -20.68
CA LYS A 7 -26.72 -9.79 -20.21
C LYS A 7 -25.23 -9.42 -20.16
N ASN A 8 -24.73 -8.68 -21.16
CA ASN A 8 -23.34 -8.20 -21.16
C ASN A 8 -23.09 -7.21 -20.02
N TRP A 9 -24.04 -6.29 -19.76
CA TRP A 9 -23.92 -5.33 -18.66
C TRP A 9 -23.95 -5.99 -17.27
N THR A 10 -24.80 -7.01 -17.06
CA THR A 10 -24.79 -7.78 -15.81
C THR A 10 -23.45 -8.51 -15.62
N PHE A 11 -22.88 -9.08 -16.70
CA PHE A 11 -21.56 -9.72 -16.64
C PHE A 11 -20.47 -8.72 -16.25
N PHE A 12 -20.40 -7.55 -16.89
CA PHE A 12 -19.44 -6.51 -16.52
C PHE A 12 -19.65 -6.04 -15.07
N GLY A 13 -20.90 -5.86 -14.64
CA GLY A 13 -21.21 -5.48 -13.26
C GLY A 13 -20.69 -6.49 -12.24
N VAL A 14 -20.96 -7.78 -12.43
CA VAL A 14 -20.45 -8.84 -11.55
C VAL A 14 -18.93 -8.91 -11.60
N PHE A 15 -18.33 -8.79 -12.79
CA PHE A 15 -16.88 -8.81 -12.96
C PHE A 15 -16.18 -7.68 -12.19
N PHE A 16 -16.66 -6.43 -12.32
CA PHE A 16 -16.11 -5.30 -11.57
C PHE A 16 -16.35 -5.42 -10.06
N LEU A 17 -17.48 -5.99 -9.64
CA LEU A 17 -17.76 -6.23 -8.23
C LEU A 17 -16.79 -7.26 -7.64
N LEU A 18 -16.49 -8.33 -8.37
CA LEU A 18 -15.48 -9.32 -7.97
C LEU A 18 -14.07 -8.73 -7.92
N LEU A 19 -13.68 -7.92 -8.91
CA LEU A 19 -12.39 -7.23 -8.92
C LEU A 19 -12.25 -6.23 -7.77
N GLY A 20 -13.29 -5.45 -7.50
CA GLY A 20 -13.30 -4.52 -6.37
C GLY A 20 -13.20 -5.25 -5.04
N GLY A 21 -13.95 -6.34 -4.89
CA GLY A 21 -13.91 -7.19 -3.70
C GLY A 21 -12.53 -7.81 -3.47
N SER A 22 -11.92 -8.37 -4.52
CA SER A 22 -10.57 -8.94 -4.42
C SER A 22 -9.53 -7.88 -4.06
N TYR A 23 -9.60 -6.68 -4.66
CA TYR A 23 -8.70 -5.59 -4.30
C TYR A 23 -8.78 -5.23 -2.81
N VAL A 24 -9.99 -5.11 -2.25
CA VAL A 24 -10.16 -4.76 -0.82
C VAL A 24 -9.55 -5.83 0.08
N LEU A 25 -9.68 -7.11 -0.27
CA LEU A 25 -9.13 -8.22 0.50
C LEU A 25 -7.60 -8.31 0.41
N PHE A 26 -7.03 -8.12 -0.78
CA PHE A 26 -5.61 -8.35 -1.03
C PHE A 26 -4.75 -7.07 -1.07
N LYS A 27 -5.32 -5.87 -0.91
CA LYS A 27 -4.58 -4.61 -0.99
C LYS A 27 -3.32 -4.61 -0.13
N ARG A 28 -3.39 -5.15 1.10
CA ARG A 28 -2.27 -5.14 2.04
C ARG A 28 -1.13 -6.03 1.53
N ASP A 29 -1.46 -7.23 1.06
CA ASP A 29 -0.46 -8.19 0.55
C ASP A 29 0.21 -7.66 -0.72
N ILE A 30 -0.55 -6.99 -1.59
CA ILE A 30 -0.01 -6.32 -2.77
C ILE A 30 0.99 -5.24 -2.35
N PHE A 31 0.61 -4.33 -1.45
CA PHE A 31 1.54 -3.28 -1.00
C PHE A 31 2.73 -3.83 -0.21
N LEU A 32 2.54 -4.92 0.54
CA LEU A 32 3.62 -5.63 1.22
C LEU A 32 4.65 -6.15 0.21
N TYR A 33 4.19 -6.88 -0.80
CA TYR A 33 5.07 -7.40 -1.84
C TYR A 33 5.81 -6.29 -2.58
N VAL A 34 5.10 -5.27 -3.06
CA VAL A 34 5.73 -4.17 -3.82
C VAL A 34 6.69 -3.37 -2.92
N CYS A 35 6.36 -3.18 -1.65
CA CYS A 35 7.25 -2.52 -0.70
C CYS A 35 8.53 -3.34 -0.43
N GLU A 36 8.40 -4.62 -0.05
CA GLU A 36 9.53 -5.43 0.42
C GLU A 36 10.36 -6.03 -0.72
N ASN A 37 9.73 -6.40 -1.85
CA ASN A 37 10.43 -7.04 -2.96
C ASN A 37 10.91 -6.04 -4.00
N GLU A 38 10.18 -4.95 -4.23
CA GLU A 38 10.53 -3.94 -5.26
C GLU A 38 11.12 -2.66 -4.66
N ASN A 39 11.24 -2.56 -3.33
CA ASN A 39 11.69 -1.37 -2.62
C ASN A 39 10.93 -0.10 -3.03
N ASN A 40 9.64 -0.24 -3.33
CA ASN A 40 8.82 0.86 -3.81
C ASN A 40 8.45 1.79 -2.64
N ALA A 41 9.09 2.95 -2.58
CA ALA A 41 8.96 3.90 -1.47
C ALA A 41 7.51 4.38 -1.23
N PRO A 42 6.73 4.79 -2.25
CA PRO A 42 5.31 5.08 -2.08
C PRO A 42 4.48 3.88 -1.58
N ALA A 43 4.76 2.67 -2.06
CA ALA A 43 4.03 1.48 -1.61
C ALA A 43 4.24 1.21 -0.12
N CYS A 44 5.47 1.38 0.38
CA CYS A 44 5.78 1.30 1.81
C CYS A 44 5.04 2.36 2.64
N PHE A 45 4.88 3.57 2.11
CA PHE A 45 4.11 4.62 2.79
C PHE A 45 2.62 4.24 2.92
N LEU A 46 2.01 3.76 1.84
CA LEU A 46 0.63 3.31 1.85
C LEU A 46 0.44 2.12 2.79
N LEU A 47 1.37 1.18 2.80
CA LEU A 47 1.36 0.04 3.71
C LEU A 47 1.44 0.47 5.18
N SER A 48 2.28 1.48 5.49
CA SER A 48 2.32 2.10 6.81
C SER A 48 0.96 2.66 7.23
N ASP A 49 0.27 3.35 6.32
CA ASP A 49 -1.05 3.93 6.60
C ASP A 49 -2.10 2.83 6.83
N LEU A 50 -2.07 1.76 6.04
CA LEU A 50 -2.92 0.60 6.26
C LEU A 50 -2.72 0.01 7.65
N TYR A 51 -1.46 -0.25 8.05
CA TYR A 51 -1.17 -0.75 9.40
C TYR A 51 -1.55 0.24 10.51
N HIS A 52 -1.49 1.54 10.25
CA HIS A 52 -1.97 2.54 11.20
C HIS A 52 -3.47 2.44 11.43
N GLN A 53 -4.24 2.34 10.33
CA GLN A 53 -5.69 2.17 10.36
C GLN A 53 -6.11 0.88 11.08
N ASP A 54 -5.29 -0.17 10.98
CA ASP A 54 -5.50 -1.44 11.68
C ASP A 54 -5.11 -1.41 13.17
N GLY A 55 -4.58 -0.28 13.68
CA GLY A 55 -4.07 -0.17 15.06
C GLY A 55 -2.73 -0.86 15.30
N LEU A 56 -2.04 -1.30 14.24
CA LEU A 56 -0.77 -2.02 14.29
C LEU A 56 0.42 -1.03 14.27
N ALA A 57 0.56 -0.26 15.34
CA ALA A 57 1.52 0.86 15.44
C ALA A 57 2.97 0.47 15.10
N ALA A 58 3.46 -0.67 15.60
CA ALA A 58 4.82 -1.12 15.34
C ALA A 58 5.09 -1.38 13.84
N LYS A 59 4.14 -2.02 13.14
CA LYS A 59 4.26 -2.25 11.71
C LYS A 59 4.12 -0.96 10.93
N SER A 60 3.17 -0.10 11.32
CA SER A 60 3.00 1.21 10.71
C SER A 60 4.32 2.01 10.74
N GLN A 61 4.94 2.12 11.90
CA GLN A 61 6.22 2.81 12.05
C GLN A 61 7.33 2.17 11.21
N LYS A 62 7.47 0.84 11.23
CA LYS A 62 8.46 0.12 10.41
C LYS A 62 8.38 0.51 8.94
N TYR A 63 7.18 0.45 8.34
CA TYR A 63 7.03 0.72 6.91
C TYR A 63 7.10 2.22 6.57
N LEU A 64 6.78 3.10 7.52
CA LEU A 64 7.00 4.53 7.35
C LEU A 64 8.50 4.86 7.30
N GLU A 65 9.28 4.25 8.19
CA GLU A 65 10.74 4.36 8.19
C GLU A 65 11.34 3.80 6.91
N LEU A 66 10.90 2.62 6.46
CA LEU A 66 11.35 2.01 5.21
C LEU A 66 11.03 2.88 3.99
N SER A 67 9.84 3.49 3.96
CA SER A 67 9.47 4.44 2.92
C SER A 67 10.40 5.67 2.89
N CYS A 68 10.73 6.21 4.06
CA CYS A 68 11.67 7.33 4.17
C CYS A 68 13.11 6.91 3.77
N GLN A 69 13.56 5.72 4.17
CA GLN A 69 14.85 5.17 3.75
C GLN A 69 14.94 5.04 2.23
N ASN A 70 13.84 4.67 1.58
CA ASN A 70 13.69 4.64 0.13
C ASN A 70 13.46 6.05 -0.48
N LYS A 71 13.83 7.12 0.25
CA LYS A 71 13.85 8.52 -0.18
C LYS A 71 12.47 9.10 -0.52
N TYR A 72 11.39 8.56 0.06
CA TYR A 72 10.08 9.16 -0.08
C TYR A 72 9.93 10.37 0.85
N GLU A 73 9.98 11.57 0.27
CA GLU A 73 10.00 12.83 1.04
C GLU A 73 8.81 13.00 1.98
N ILE A 74 7.63 12.53 1.55
CA ILE A 74 6.40 12.60 2.35
C ILE A 74 6.54 11.74 3.62
N ALA A 75 7.14 10.55 3.52
CA ALA A 75 7.39 9.70 4.67
C ALA A 75 8.41 10.33 5.64
N CYS A 76 9.50 10.89 5.11
CA CYS A 76 10.51 11.55 5.94
C CYS A 76 9.96 12.79 6.66
N THR A 77 9.13 13.58 5.97
CA THR A 77 8.42 14.72 6.56
C THR A 77 7.52 14.27 7.70
N LYS A 78 6.76 13.18 7.52
CA LYS A 78 5.89 12.61 8.57
C LYS A 78 6.67 12.13 9.80
N LEU A 79 7.94 11.75 9.62
CA LEU A 79 8.85 11.36 10.69
C LEU A 79 9.64 12.52 11.30
N ASN A 80 9.44 13.77 10.82
CA ASN A 80 10.28 14.93 11.17
C ASN A 80 11.79 14.70 10.93
N LYS A 81 12.14 13.86 9.95
CA LYS A 81 13.54 13.59 9.58
C LYS A 81 13.90 14.36 8.33
N ALA A 82 15.09 14.95 8.30
CA ALA A 82 15.64 15.45 7.04
C ALA A 82 15.93 14.27 6.11
N PRO A 83 15.73 14.36 4.78
CA PRO A 83 16.01 13.26 3.84
C PRO A 83 17.45 12.71 3.94
N LYS A 84 18.38 13.52 4.48
CA LYS A 84 19.79 13.17 4.69
C LYS A 84 20.05 12.31 5.95
N GLU A 85 19.14 12.30 6.91
CA GLU A 85 19.22 11.49 8.15
C GLU A 85 18.58 10.09 7.99
N ALA A 86 17.77 9.89 6.94
CA ALA A 86 17.22 8.58 6.59
C ALA A 86 18.30 7.55 6.22
N LEU A 87 19.50 8.03 5.86
CA LEU A 87 20.63 7.21 5.42
C LEU A 87 21.48 6.64 6.56
N SER A 88 21.30 7.11 7.81
CA SER A 88 22.15 6.74 8.95
C SER A 88 21.49 5.81 9.98
N SER A 89 20.18 5.53 9.84
CA SER A 89 19.51 4.57 10.73
C SER A 89 19.83 3.13 10.32
N PRO A 90 20.20 2.24 11.26
CA PRO A 90 20.58 0.87 10.96
C PRO A 90 19.44 0.11 10.28
N ILE A 91 19.81 -0.83 9.41
CA ILE A 91 18.91 -1.73 8.68
C ILE A 91 18.09 -2.51 9.71
N VAL A 92 16.80 -2.16 9.88
CA VAL A 92 15.86 -3.00 10.62
C VAL A 92 15.49 -4.17 9.70
N LYS A 93 16.31 -5.23 9.74
CA LYS A 93 15.99 -6.54 9.17
C LYS A 93 14.92 -7.22 10.02
#